data_AF-A0A545TL89-F1
#
_entry.id   AF-A0A545TL89-F1
#
_cell.length_a   1.000
_cell.length_b   1.000
_cell.length_c   1.000
_cell.angle_alpha   90.00
_cell.angle_beta   90.00
_cell.angle_gamma   90.00
#
_symmetry.space_group_name_H-M   'P 1'
#
loop_
_entity.id
_entity.type
_entity.pdbx_description
1 polymer ?
#
loop_
_entity_poly.entity_id
_entity_poly.type
_entity_poly.pdbx_seq_one_letter_code
_entity_poly.pdbx_strand_id
1 'polypeptide(L)'
;MLLEKLERASKDARRARIRLTLIVMSCTALVALFLLGVVTIDLSRLGLGSQAKQTATSAGSPTEPPQESVSRSSDAVGVKLPNTPLASEIEEVKPQVTRETTGAEAQAKTAAREAFKRELAAFDAELEPEISREAFERWNGEGRRVILETRDRAVSQFTTGDYEAALSSLVEAGRIARQELLKRDTAFDSAFAQARSAYERDDYQTASLGIAEALRLKPWSQDAQNLQQAIERLPPLLALIEQAAIARTENNLEAEQSHLRQALEADPSRSGLTERLETVEREIRERAFSKHIETGMNAISRRDLSAAYDSLKNARAVFKDRPEASLLSKQAAGLARELKFEDFISKARTASSSDDWRSAGGLYRQAADLYPDNQEASTGYALATNIVSLDEKLSAHLGTPQRLASSNVAALVRDLVRQTDPLAAHSPSLRDKAHELSVLLEAYAVKIQVRVLSDGETNISVRGVGRVGKTEDKTIALRPGQHTFEGIRPGYRAKLIEVQIPPGSEGFTVEIVCDERI
;
A
#
# COMPACT_ATOMS: atom_id res chain seq x y z
N MET A 1 -25.22 -11.53 16.96
CA MET A 1 -25.37 -12.99 16.71
C MET A 1 -25.34 -13.34 15.21
N LEU A 2 -26.05 -12.63 14.31
CA LEU A 2 -25.96 -12.85 12.86
C LEU A 2 -24.54 -12.63 12.32
N LEU A 3 -23.90 -11.54 12.76
CA LEU A 3 -22.54 -11.17 12.37
C LEU A 3 -21.51 -12.26 12.77
N GLU A 4 -21.62 -12.82 13.98
CA GLU A 4 -20.79 -13.95 14.42
C GLU A 4 -21.07 -15.24 13.63
N LYS A 5 -22.33 -15.52 13.29
CA LYS A 5 -22.70 -16.68 12.45
C LYS A 5 -22.12 -16.55 11.04
N LEU A 6 -22.25 -15.37 10.43
CA LEU A 6 -21.65 -15.04 9.13
C LEU A 6 -20.12 -15.04 9.20
N GLU A 7 -19.54 -14.58 10.31
CA GLU A 7 -18.10 -14.60 10.52
C GLU A 7 -17.58 -16.04 10.64
N ARG A 8 -18.26 -16.91 11.41
CA ARG A 8 -17.94 -18.35 11.48
C ARG A 8 -18.05 -19.01 10.11
N ALA A 9 -19.16 -18.80 9.40
CA ALA A 9 -19.35 -19.33 8.04
C ALA A 9 -18.25 -18.85 7.08
N SER A 10 -17.84 -17.57 7.17
CA SER A 10 -16.74 -17.02 6.36
C SER A 10 -15.37 -17.59 6.75
N LYS A 11 -15.11 -17.82 8.04
CA LYS A 11 -13.87 -18.45 8.53
C LYS A 11 -13.77 -19.89 8.05
N ASP A 12 -14.88 -20.63 8.05
CA ASP A 12 -14.93 -22.01 7.55
C ASP A 12 -14.77 -22.07 6.03
N ALA A 13 -15.39 -21.15 5.27
CA ALA A 13 -15.16 -21.00 3.84
C ALA A 13 -13.71 -20.63 3.52
N ARG A 14 -13.08 -19.75 4.31
CA ARG A 14 -11.67 -19.38 4.18
C ARG A 14 -10.74 -20.56 4.46
N ARG A 15 -11.04 -21.37 5.49
CA ARG A 15 -10.29 -22.61 5.79
C ARG A 15 -10.42 -23.64 4.67
N ALA A 16 -11.61 -23.80 4.09
CA ALA A 16 -11.83 -24.69 2.95
C ALA A 16 -11.02 -24.25 1.72
N ARG A 17 -10.95 -22.94 1.45
CA ARG A 17 -10.15 -22.39 0.35
C ARG A 17 -8.66 -22.50 0.58
N ILE A 18 -8.16 -22.16 1.76
CA ILE A 18 -6.73 -22.31 2.08
C ILE A 18 -6.29 -23.78 1.91
N ARG A 19 -7.13 -24.75 2.32
CA ARG A 19 -6.89 -26.17 2.05
C ARG A 19 -6.83 -26.47 0.55
N LEU A 20 -7.76 -25.93 -0.24
CA LEU A 20 -7.77 -26.09 -1.70
C LEU A 20 -6.53 -25.46 -2.36
N THR A 21 -6.13 -24.25 -1.96
CA THR A 21 -4.95 -23.56 -2.50
C THR A 21 -3.65 -24.27 -2.13
N LEU A 22 -3.53 -24.79 -0.91
CA LEU A 22 -2.40 -25.62 -0.49
C LEU A 22 -2.33 -26.94 -1.27
N ILE A 23 -3.47 -27.57 -1.55
CA ILE A 23 -3.54 -28.76 -2.41
C ILE A 23 -3.08 -28.43 -3.83
N VAL A 24 -3.53 -27.32 -4.41
CA VAL A 24 -3.13 -26.88 -5.76
C VAL A 24 -1.65 -26.47 -5.82
N MET A 25 -1.14 -25.77 -4.81
CA MET A 25 0.29 -25.43 -4.70
C MET A 25 1.17 -26.67 -4.53
N SER A 26 0.72 -27.66 -3.75
CA SER A 26 1.41 -28.94 -3.60
C SER A 26 1.43 -29.73 -4.92
N CYS A 27 0.31 -29.80 -5.64
CA CYS A 27 0.23 -30.43 -6.95
C CYS A 27 1.10 -29.73 -8.00
N THR A 28 1.14 -28.40 -8.03
CA THR A 28 1.96 -27.63 -8.98
C THR A 28 3.46 -27.73 -8.67
N ALA A 29 3.85 -27.75 -7.39
CA ALA A 29 5.22 -28.02 -6.98
C ALA A 29 5.67 -29.45 -7.35
N LEU A 30 4.79 -30.45 -7.18
CA LEU A 30 5.04 -31.84 -7.60
C LEU A 30 5.20 -31.97 -9.13
N VAL A 31 4.37 -31.26 -9.90
CA VAL A 31 4.49 -31.22 -11.37
C VAL A 31 5.76 -30.49 -11.82
N ALA A 32 6.15 -29.40 -11.16
CA ALA A 32 7.39 -28.69 -11.45
C ALA A 32 8.64 -29.53 -11.10
N LEU A 33 8.63 -30.25 -9.98
CA LEU A 33 9.70 -31.17 -9.59
C LEU A 33 9.81 -32.39 -10.53
N PHE A 34 8.69 -32.85 -11.10
CA PHE A 34 8.66 -33.89 -12.12
C PHE A 34 9.22 -33.40 -13.46
N LEU A 35 8.86 -32.18 -13.89
CA LEU A 35 9.38 -31.57 -15.12
C LEU A 35 10.87 -31.20 -15.04
N LEU A 36 11.38 -30.96 -13.83
CA LEU A 36 12.81 -30.70 -13.55
C LEU A 36 13.63 -31.98 -13.31
N GLY A 37 13.03 -33.17 -13.39
CA GLY A 37 13.74 -34.45 -13.26
C GLY A 37 14.24 -34.78 -11.85
N VAL A 38 13.73 -34.10 -10.81
CA VAL A 38 14.18 -34.25 -9.41
C VAL A 38 13.45 -35.40 -8.69
N VAL A 39 12.29 -35.84 -9.19
CA VAL A 39 11.52 -36.95 -8.62
C VAL A 39 11.05 -37.90 -9.73
N THR A 40 11.48 -39.16 -9.70
CA THR A 40 10.90 -40.24 -10.50
C THR A 40 9.71 -40.83 -9.75
N ILE A 41 8.49 -40.60 -10.25
CA ILE A 41 7.29 -41.27 -9.73
C ILE A 41 7.26 -42.69 -10.30
N ASP A 42 7.51 -43.67 -9.44
CA ASP A 42 7.33 -45.08 -9.77
C ASP A 42 5.84 -45.44 -9.70
N LEU A 43 5.16 -45.45 -10.84
CA LEU A 43 3.73 -45.78 -10.94
C LEU A 43 3.41 -47.24 -10.57
N SER A 44 4.41 -48.09 -10.32
CA SER A 44 4.19 -49.48 -9.92
C SER A 44 3.76 -49.66 -8.45
N ARG A 45 3.82 -48.59 -7.62
CA ARG A 45 3.33 -48.60 -6.22
C ARG A 45 1.90 -48.09 -6.02
N LEU A 46 1.25 -47.55 -7.05
CA LEU A 46 -0.18 -47.27 -7.03
C LEU A 46 -0.91 -48.55 -7.38
N GLY A 47 -1.12 -49.40 -6.36
CA GLY A 47 -1.85 -50.66 -6.45
C GLY A 47 -3.28 -50.46 -6.96
N LEU A 48 -3.42 -50.36 -8.28
CA LEU A 48 -4.67 -50.53 -9.01
C LEU A 48 -4.76 -51.99 -9.45
N GLY A 49 -4.91 -52.86 -8.46
CA GLY A 49 -5.34 -54.25 -8.63
C GLY A 49 -6.82 -54.36 -8.33
N SER A 50 -7.58 -54.83 -9.31
CA SER A 50 -9.02 -55.11 -9.24
C SER A 50 -9.38 -56.14 -8.17
N GLN A 51 -10.53 -55.96 -7.50
CA GLN A 51 -11.61 -56.94 -7.14
C GLN A 51 -12.61 -56.18 -6.24
N ALA A 52 -13.86 -55.87 -6.61
CA ALA A 52 -15.03 -56.72 -6.88
C ALA A 52 -15.63 -57.44 -5.64
N LYS A 53 -16.87 -57.03 -5.29
CA LYS A 53 -17.89 -57.68 -4.41
C LYS A 53 -17.55 -57.70 -2.90
N GLN A 54 -18.48 -57.54 -1.94
CA GLN A 54 -19.92 -57.83 -1.92
C GLN A 54 -20.56 -57.25 -0.62
N THR A 55 -21.86 -56.97 -0.69
CA THR A 55 -22.92 -57.04 0.38
C THR A 55 -22.80 -56.12 1.62
N ALA A 56 -23.73 -55.21 1.91
CA ALA A 56 -25.19 -55.28 2.15
C ALA A 56 -25.61 -55.56 3.62
N THR A 57 -26.64 -54.81 4.04
CA THR A 57 -27.64 -55.12 5.09
C THR A 57 -27.30 -54.59 6.50
N SER A 58 -27.96 -53.51 6.96
CA SER A 58 -29.28 -53.36 7.64
C SER A 58 -29.16 -53.49 9.17
N ALA A 59 -29.57 -52.45 9.91
CA ALA A 59 -30.89 -52.23 10.52
C ALA A 59 -30.89 -52.63 12.01
N GLY A 60 -31.39 -51.75 12.88
CA GLY A 60 -31.52 -52.02 14.31
C GLY A 60 -31.82 -50.80 15.17
N SER A 61 -33.05 -50.29 15.07
CA SER A 61 -33.86 -49.83 16.22
C SER A 61 -35.05 -50.80 16.31
N PRO A 62 -35.87 -50.85 17.38
CA PRO A 62 -36.02 -49.92 18.52
C PRO A 62 -36.06 -50.68 19.87
N THR A 63 -36.39 -50.01 20.99
CA THR A 63 -37.59 -50.30 21.83
C THR A 63 -37.54 -49.42 23.10
N GLU A 64 -38.70 -48.82 23.40
CA GLU A 64 -39.02 -47.96 24.54
C GLU A 64 -39.64 -48.79 25.71
N PRO A 65 -40.33 -48.23 26.73
CA PRO A 65 -40.00 -48.21 28.17
C PRO A 65 -40.86 -49.24 28.98
N PRO A 66 -41.03 -49.18 30.34
CA PRO A 66 -41.87 -48.16 31.01
C PRO A 66 -41.60 -47.81 32.51
N GLN A 67 -42.11 -46.63 32.90
CA GLN A 67 -42.89 -46.26 34.11
C GLN A 67 -42.39 -46.26 35.58
N GLU A 68 -42.76 -45.14 36.23
CA GLU A 68 -43.39 -44.94 37.56
C GLU A 68 -42.63 -45.08 38.89
N SER A 69 -42.60 -43.98 39.65
CA SER A 69 -43.18 -43.76 41.01
C SER A 69 -42.45 -42.59 41.70
N VAL A 70 -43.12 -41.44 41.95
CA VAL A 70 -43.89 -41.03 43.15
C VAL A 70 -43.13 -41.12 44.48
N SER A 71 -42.84 -39.95 45.07
CA SER A 71 -43.05 -39.58 46.51
C SER A 71 -42.52 -38.14 46.74
N ARG A 72 -43.35 -37.14 47.04
CA ARG A 72 -43.89 -36.71 48.37
C ARG A 72 -42.83 -36.24 49.39
N SER A 73 -42.87 -34.94 49.69
CA SER A 73 -42.92 -34.30 51.04
C SER A 73 -42.96 -32.78 50.78
N SER A 74 -44.03 -32.05 51.12
CA SER A 74 -44.50 -31.59 52.44
C SER A 74 -43.47 -30.73 53.17
N ASP A 75 -43.73 -29.43 53.24
CA ASP A 75 -43.56 -28.66 54.48
C ASP A 75 -44.54 -27.48 54.48
N ALA A 76 -45.36 -27.46 55.52
CA ALA A 76 -46.27 -26.39 55.89
C ALA A 76 -46.00 -26.07 57.36
N VAL A 77 -45.86 -24.79 57.67
CA VAL A 77 -45.88 -24.19 59.02
C VAL A 77 -46.81 -22.98 58.85
N GLY A 78 -48.01 -22.87 59.42
CA GLY A 78 -48.44 -23.16 60.79
C GLY A 78 -48.19 -21.90 61.62
N VAL A 79 -49.19 -21.09 61.97
CA VAL A 79 -49.78 -20.90 63.32
C VAL A 79 -50.77 -19.71 63.21
N LYS A 80 -51.88 -19.52 63.94
CA LYS A 80 -52.88 -20.30 64.69
C LYS A 80 -53.69 -19.22 65.43
N LEU A 81 -55.02 -19.23 65.33
CA LEU A 81 -55.90 -18.55 66.29
C LEU A 81 -55.75 -19.21 67.68
N PRO A 82 -56.14 -18.51 68.75
CA PRO A 82 -56.84 -19.18 69.83
C PRO A 82 -58.14 -18.47 70.23
N ASN A 83 -59.05 -19.29 70.75
CA ASN A 83 -60.40 -18.95 71.21
C ASN A 83 -60.54 -19.40 72.69
N THR A 84 -61.18 -18.53 73.49
CA THR A 84 -62.09 -18.78 74.67
C THR A 84 -61.54 -19.46 75.96
N PRO A 85 -62.27 -19.52 77.14
CA PRO A 85 -63.52 -18.85 77.61
C PRO A 85 -63.58 -18.46 79.14
N LEU A 86 -64.81 -18.17 79.63
CA LEU A 86 -65.39 -18.05 81.01
C LEU A 86 -65.36 -16.64 81.67
N ALA A 87 -66.38 -16.16 82.41
CA ALA A 87 -67.72 -16.62 82.81
C ALA A 87 -68.54 -15.42 83.37
N SER A 88 -69.87 -15.53 83.29
CA SER A 88 -70.91 -14.97 84.21
C SER A 88 -71.02 -13.44 84.40
N GLU A 89 -72.16 -12.78 84.56
CA GLU A 89 -73.58 -13.09 84.65
C GLU A 89 -74.31 -11.74 84.86
N ILE A 90 -75.40 -11.51 84.12
CA ILE A 90 -76.60 -10.67 84.37
C ILE A 90 -76.44 -9.28 85.04
N GLU A 91 -76.78 -8.21 84.31
CA GLU A 91 -77.94 -7.38 84.72
C GLU A 91 -78.57 -6.60 83.55
N GLU A 92 -79.89 -6.67 83.56
CA GLU A 92 -80.85 -6.24 82.56
C GLU A 92 -81.25 -4.79 82.82
N VAL A 93 -80.89 -3.85 81.94
CA VAL A 93 -81.61 -2.57 81.83
C VAL A 93 -81.66 -2.12 80.36
N LYS A 94 -82.83 -2.25 79.76
CA LYS A 94 -83.30 -1.45 78.61
C LYS A 94 -84.65 -0.84 79.03
N PRO A 95 -85.18 0.22 78.40
CA PRO A 95 -84.57 1.09 77.38
C PRO A 95 -84.90 2.59 77.57
N GLN A 96 -84.10 3.47 76.96
CA GLN A 96 -84.45 4.81 76.41
C GLN A 96 -83.10 5.49 76.12
N VAL A 97 -82.73 5.86 74.90
CA VAL A 97 -83.35 6.91 74.08
C VAL A 97 -82.99 6.70 72.59
N THR A 98 -84.02 6.56 71.76
CA THR A 98 -83.95 6.56 70.29
C THR A 98 -83.82 7.99 69.76
N ARG A 99 -82.62 8.59 69.83
CA ARG A 99 -82.33 9.89 69.17
C ARG A 99 -80.95 10.02 68.53
N GLU A 100 -80.08 9.01 68.61
CA GLU A 100 -78.72 9.07 68.01
C GLU A 100 -78.64 8.50 66.57
N THR A 101 -79.58 7.64 66.15
CA THR A 101 -79.57 7.00 64.82
C THR A 101 -79.84 7.97 63.65
N THR A 102 -80.68 8.99 63.83
CA THR A 102 -81.00 9.96 62.77
C THR A 102 -79.87 10.95 62.47
N GLY A 103 -79.00 11.25 63.44
CA GLY A 103 -77.82 12.10 63.23
C GLY A 103 -76.68 11.36 62.53
N ALA A 104 -76.42 10.11 62.94
CA ALA A 104 -75.38 9.27 62.36
C ALA A 104 -75.68 8.88 60.91
N GLU A 105 -76.93 8.53 60.57
CA GLU A 105 -77.35 8.22 59.19
C GLU A 105 -77.29 9.46 58.28
N ALA A 106 -77.67 10.64 58.77
CA ALA A 106 -77.56 11.88 57.99
C ALA A 106 -76.10 12.29 57.75
N GLN A 107 -75.23 12.06 58.74
CA GLN A 107 -73.79 12.31 58.62
C GLN A 107 -73.12 11.29 57.69
N ALA A 108 -73.50 10.01 57.75
CA ALA A 108 -73.04 8.96 56.84
C ALA A 108 -73.45 9.24 55.38
N LYS A 109 -74.70 9.64 55.13
CA LYS A 109 -75.17 10.06 53.80
C LYS A 109 -74.42 11.26 53.26
N THR A 110 -74.12 12.25 54.11
CA THR A 110 -73.33 13.43 53.73
C THR A 110 -71.88 13.04 53.39
N ALA A 111 -71.27 12.17 54.19
CA ALA A 111 -69.93 11.65 53.94
C ALA A 111 -69.86 10.82 52.64
N ALA A 112 -70.82 9.93 52.40
CA ALA A 112 -70.92 9.14 51.17
C ALA A 112 -71.09 10.03 49.93
N ARG A 113 -71.88 11.10 50.04
CA ARG A 113 -72.07 12.08 48.96
C ARG A 113 -70.77 12.80 48.59
N GLU A 114 -70.02 13.30 49.56
CA GLU A 114 -68.75 13.98 49.30
C GLU A 114 -67.65 13.01 48.83
N ALA A 115 -67.62 11.79 49.38
CA ALA A 115 -66.74 10.74 48.88
C ALA A 115 -67.04 10.38 47.43
N PHE A 116 -68.32 10.23 47.05
CA PHE A 116 -68.71 9.95 45.66
C PHE A 116 -68.23 11.04 44.71
N LYS A 117 -68.43 12.33 45.05
CA LYS A 117 -67.97 13.44 44.20
C LYS A 117 -66.46 13.40 43.97
N ARG A 118 -65.68 13.10 45.02
CA ARG A 118 -64.23 12.96 44.93
C ARG A 118 -63.82 11.78 44.06
N GLU A 119 -64.43 10.61 44.27
CA GLU A 119 -64.15 9.41 43.46
C GLU A 119 -64.55 9.63 41.99
N LEU A 120 -65.63 10.38 41.73
CA LEU A 120 -66.09 10.66 40.36
C LEU A 120 -65.12 11.60 39.67
N ALA A 121 -64.70 12.66 40.36
CA ALA A 121 -63.67 13.56 39.83
C ALA A 121 -62.34 12.82 39.55
N ALA A 122 -61.94 11.89 40.43
CA ALA A 122 -60.75 11.07 40.20
C ALA A 122 -60.93 10.11 39.02
N PHE A 123 -62.10 9.46 38.90
CA PHE A 123 -62.43 8.59 37.79
C PHE A 123 -62.38 9.35 36.45
N ASP A 124 -63.03 10.51 36.38
CA ASP A 124 -63.11 11.34 35.18
C ASP A 124 -61.74 11.93 34.79
N ALA A 125 -60.89 12.22 35.77
CA ALA A 125 -59.56 12.78 35.52
C ALA A 125 -58.53 11.72 35.13
N GLU A 126 -58.55 10.53 35.76
CA GLU A 126 -57.46 9.55 35.67
C GLU A 126 -57.81 8.31 34.83
N LEU A 127 -59.07 7.87 34.86
CA LEU A 127 -59.48 6.60 34.28
C LEU A 127 -60.26 6.80 32.97
N GLU A 128 -61.25 7.68 32.97
CA GLU A 128 -62.08 7.97 31.80
C GLU A 128 -61.24 8.33 30.56
N PRO A 129 -60.19 9.17 30.62
CA PRO A 129 -59.39 9.51 29.44
C PRO A 129 -58.63 8.32 28.85
N GLU A 130 -58.30 7.31 29.65
CA GLU A 130 -57.61 6.09 29.22
C GLU A 130 -58.57 5.02 28.71
N ILE A 131 -59.72 4.86 29.38
CA ILE A 131 -60.78 3.90 29.04
C ILE A 131 -61.52 4.34 27.76
N SER A 132 -61.70 5.64 27.55
CA SER A 132 -62.42 6.17 26.39
C SER A 132 -61.58 6.27 25.12
N ARG A 133 -60.29 5.87 25.15
CA ARG A 133 -59.46 5.79 23.94
C ARG A 133 -59.93 4.67 23.03
N GLU A 134 -59.88 4.91 21.72
CA GLU A 134 -60.23 3.88 20.72
C GLU A 134 -59.33 2.63 20.83
N ALA A 135 -58.06 2.78 21.23
CA ALA A 135 -57.17 1.65 21.45
C ALA A 135 -57.64 0.73 22.58
N PHE A 136 -58.24 1.28 23.64
CA PHE A 136 -58.78 0.48 24.74
C PHE A 136 -60.01 -0.31 24.28
N GLU A 137 -60.89 0.29 23.48
CA GLU A 137 -62.01 -0.41 22.84
C GLU A 137 -61.54 -1.58 21.96
N ARG A 138 -60.55 -1.34 21.09
CA ARG A 138 -60.00 -2.36 20.19
C ARG A 138 -59.28 -3.49 20.94
N TRP A 139 -58.76 -3.22 22.13
CA TRP A 139 -58.10 -4.21 22.97
C TRP A 139 -59.09 -4.99 23.85
N ASN A 140 -59.99 -4.29 24.54
CA ASN A 140 -60.96 -4.85 25.48
C ASN A 140 -62.27 -4.05 25.53
N GLY A 141 -63.04 -4.08 24.43
CA GLY A 141 -64.33 -3.39 24.34
C GLY A 141 -65.37 -3.88 25.35
N GLU A 142 -65.36 -5.17 25.68
CA GLU A 142 -66.26 -5.72 26.72
C GLU A 142 -65.92 -5.17 28.11
N GLY A 143 -64.64 -5.14 28.47
CA GLY A 143 -64.19 -4.52 29.72
C GLY A 143 -64.55 -3.04 29.78
N ARG A 144 -64.39 -2.30 28.67
CA ARG A 144 -64.80 -0.90 28.57
C ARG A 144 -66.28 -0.72 28.83
N ARG A 145 -67.12 -1.55 28.20
CA ARG A 145 -68.57 -1.55 28.37
C ARG A 145 -68.95 -1.79 29.83
N VAL A 146 -68.37 -2.81 30.47
CA VAL A 146 -68.62 -3.12 31.89
C VAL A 146 -68.24 -1.95 32.81
N ILE A 147 -67.08 -1.32 32.56
CA ILE A 147 -66.61 -0.16 33.33
C ILE A 147 -67.60 1.00 33.22
N LEU A 148 -67.97 1.37 31.99
CA LEU A 148 -68.84 2.53 31.73
C LEU A 148 -70.28 2.29 32.19
N GLU A 149 -70.85 1.10 31.96
CA GLU A 149 -72.18 0.74 32.48
C GLU A 149 -72.22 0.78 34.03
N THR A 150 -71.14 0.35 34.69
CA THR A 150 -71.04 0.39 36.16
C THR A 150 -70.90 1.83 36.67
N ARG A 151 -70.15 2.68 35.97
CA ARG A 151 -70.08 4.13 36.24
C ARG A 151 -71.45 4.79 36.08
N ASP A 152 -72.15 4.50 34.98
CA ASP A 152 -73.46 5.09 34.69
C ASP A 152 -74.52 4.64 35.72
N ARG A 153 -74.47 3.39 36.18
CA ARG A 153 -75.28 2.91 37.31
C ARG A 153 -75.00 3.72 38.58
N ALA A 154 -73.72 3.98 38.88
CA ALA A 154 -73.32 4.75 40.04
C ALA A 154 -73.86 6.20 40.00
N VAL A 155 -73.78 6.85 38.83
CA VAL A 155 -74.35 8.18 38.60
C VAL A 155 -75.87 8.17 38.77
N SER A 156 -76.56 7.16 38.23
CA SER A 156 -78.01 7.01 38.40
C SER A 156 -78.40 6.89 39.88
N GLN A 157 -77.73 6.02 40.65
CA GLN A 157 -77.94 5.86 42.10
C GLN A 157 -77.69 7.16 42.88
N PHE A 158 -76.70 7.96 42.46
CA PHE A 158 -76.43 9.25 43.08
C PHE A 158 -77.58 10.25 42.88
N THR A 159 -78.18 10.26 41.68
CA THR A 159 -79.31 11.16 41.35
C THR A 159 -80.61 10.78 42.06
N THR A 160 -80.80 9.50 42.41
CA THR A 160 -81.96 9.02 43.19
C THR A 160 -81.77 9.14 44.70
N GLY A 161 -80.61 9.64 45.16
CA GLY A 161 -80.32 9.89 46.57
C GLY A 161 -79.74 8.71 47.34
N ASP A 162 -79.42 7.59 46.67
CA ASP A 162 -78.76 6.43 47.26
C ASP A 162 -77.23 6.58 47.20
N TYR A 163 -76.70 7.45 48.06
CA TYR A 163 -75.28 7.85 48.03
C TYR A 163 -74.31 6.72 48.41
N GLU A 164 -74.74 5.77 49.24
CA GLU A 164 -73.90 4.63 49.64
C GLU A 164 -73.76 3.62 48.49
N ALA A 165 -74.88 3.27 47.83
CA ALA A 165 -74.84 2.39 46.67
C ALA A 165 -74.11 3.06 45.50
N ALA A 166 -74.32 4.36 45.28
CA ALA A 166 -73.61 5.13 44.27
C ALA A 166 -72.09 5.10 44.48
N LEU A 167 -71.63 5.36 45.72
CA LEU A 167 -70.21 5.28 46.06
C LEU A 167 -69.67 3.87 45.83
N SER A 168 -70.38 2.83 46.27
CA SER A 168 -69.95 1.44 46.08
C SER A 168 -69.82 1.07 44.60
N SER A 169 -70.80 1.43 43.76
CA SER A 169 -70.76 1.16 42.32
C SER A 169 -69.63 1.92 41.63
N LEU A 170 -69.36 3.16 42.02
CA LEU A 170 -68.28 3.96 41.44
C LEU A 170 -66.89 3.44 41.83
N VAL A 171 -66.71 3.05 43.10
CA VAL A 171 -65.48 2.40 43.58
C VAL A 171 -65.24 1.10 42.82
N GLU A 172 -66.31 0.34 42.56
CA GLU A 172 -66.23 -0.89 41.76
C GLU A 172 -65.85 -0.61 40.30
N ALA A 173 -66.47 0.37 39.64
CA ALA A 173 -66.10 0.79 38.29
C ALA A 173 -64.62 1.19 38.21
N GLY A 174 -64.15 1.98 39.18
CA GLY A 174 -62.75 2.37 39.29
C GLY A 174 -61.81 1.19 39.54
N ARG A 175 -62.23 0.20 40.35
CA ARG A 175 -61.46 -1.03 40.59
C ARG A 175 -61.30 -1.85 39.33
N ILE A 176 -62.39 -2.07 38.58
CA ILE A 176 -62.36 -2.81 37.30
C ILE A 176 -61.47 -2.05 36.30
N ALA A 177 -61.66 -0.74 36.15
CA ALA A 177 -60.85 0.09 35.26
C ALA A 177 -59.36 0.00 35.56
N ARG A 178 -58.94 0.15 36.83
CA ARG A 178 -57.54 0.02 37.23
C ARG A 178 -56.98 -1.38 36.94
N GLN A 179 -57.76 -2.44 37.15
CA GLN A 179 -57.32 -3.81 36.85
C GLN A 179 -57.11 -4.02 35.35
N GLU A 180 -58.03 -3.54 34.52
CA GLU A 180 -57.90 -3.66 33.06
C GLU A 180 -56.75 -2.79 32.52
N LEU A 181 -56.60 -1.56 33.01
CA LEU A 181 -55.44 -0.72 32.65
C LEU A 181 -54.12 -1.36 33.05
N LEU A 182 -54.03 -2.00 34.23
CA LEU A 182 -52.83 -2.72 34.65
C LEU A 182 -52.52 -3.91 33.73
N LYS A 183 -53.54 -4.67 33.30
CA LYS A 183 -53.37 -5.77 32.34
C LYS A 183 -52.85 -5.26 30.98
N ARG A 184 -53.45 -4.19 30.46
CA ARG A 184 -53.01 -3.54 29.21
C ARG A 184 -51.55 -3.09 29.32
N ASP A 185 -51.21 -2.44 30.43
CA ASP A 185 -49.88 -1.88 30.66
C ASP A 185 -48.83 -2.98 30.78
N THR A 186 -49.14 -4.06 31.49
CA THR A 186 -48.28 -5.25 31.58
C THR A 186 -48.07 -5.92 30.21
N ALA A 187 -49.15 -6.04 29.41
CA ALA A 187 -49.06 -6.59 28.06
C ALA A 187 -48.22 -5.70 27.14
N PHE A 188 -48.37 -4.38 27.26
CA PHE A 188 -47.57 -3.40 26.54
C PHE A 188 -46.07 -3.55 26.88
N ASP A 189 -45.73 -3.56 28.16
CA ASP A 189 -44.33 -3.67 28.61
C ASP A 189 -43.68 -4.97 28.12
N SER A 190 -44.43 -6.08 28.16
CA SER A 190 -43.98 -7.37 27.64
C SER A 190 -43.74 -7.34 26.14
N ALA A 191 -44.69 -6.82 25.35
CA ALA A 191 -44.57 -6.73 23.89
C ALA A 191 -43.42 -5.79 23.48
N PHE A 192 -43.30 -4.65 24.16
CA PHE A 192 -42.24 -3.67 23.92
C PHE A 192 -40.86 -4.24 24.27
N ALA A 193 -40.71 -4.94 25.39
CA ALA A 193 -39.47 -5.61 25.76
C ALA A 193 -39.07 -6.71 24.77
N GLN A 194 -40.04 -7.50 24.30
CA GLN A 194 -39.80 -8.52 23.28
C GLN A 194 -39.33 -7.89 21.96
N ALA A 195 -40.01 -6.82 21.52
CA ALA A 195 -39.65 -6.09 20.31
C ALA A 195 -38.23 -5.52 20.39
N ARG A 196 -37.88 -4.90 21.52
CA ARG A 196 -36.55 -4.34 21.77
C ARG A 196 -35.47 -5.41 21.76
N SER A 197 -35.68 -6.52 22.46
CA SER A 197 -34.72 -7.63 22.49
C SER A 197 -34.55 -8.29 21.12
N ALA A 198 -35.61 -8.36 20.31
CA ALA A 198 -35.52 -8.85 18.94
C ALA A 198 -34.76 -7.87 18.03
N TYR A 199 -35.00 -6.57 18.16
CA TYR A 199 -34.26 -5.53 17.45
C TYR A 199 -32.75 -5.59 17.77
N GLU A 200 -32.38 -5.70 19.04
CA GLU A 200 -30.98 -5.84 19.49
C GLU A 200 -30.29 -7.11 18.94
N ARG A 201 -31.07 -8.13 18.55
CA ARG A 201 -30.59 -9.39 17.97
C ARG A 201 -30.64 -9.42 16.44
N ASP A 202 -30.97 -8.30 15.79
CA ASP A 202 -31.18 -8.22 14.34
C ASP A 202 -32.33 -9.11 13.82
N ASP A 203 -33.29 -9.45 14.68
CA ASP A 203 -34.43 -10.31 14.36
C ASP A 203 -35.64 -9.44 13.95
N TYR A 204 -35.64 -9.00 12.69
CA TYR A 204 -36.68 -8.10 12.15
C TYR A 204 -38.08 -8.68 12.31
N GLN A 205 -38.29 -9.96 11.99
CA GLN A 205 -39.61 -10.58 12.03
C GLN A 205 -40.19 -10.54 13.44
N THR A 206 -39.42 -10.97 14.44
CA THR A 206 -39.88 -10.96 15.83
C THR A 206 -40.04 -9.53 16.36
N ALA A 207 -39.15 -8.62 15.98
CA ALA A 207 -39.21 -7.23 16.41
C ALA A 207 -40.45 -6.52 15.86
N SER A 208 -40.74 -6.71 14.57
CA SER A 208 -41.89 -6.12 13.87
C SER A 208 -43.21 -6.61 14.47
N LEU A 209 -43.34 -7.90 14.78
CA LEU A 209 -44.53 -8.45 15.44
C LEU A 209 -44.70 -7.89 16.86
N GLY A 210 -43.64 -7.87 17.66
CA GLY A 210 -43.68 -7.36 19.03
C GLY A 210 -44.03 -5.87 19.10
N ILE A 211 -43.47 -5.06 18.21
CA ILE A 211 -43.73 -3.61 18.22
C ILE A 211 -45.13 -3.27 17.72
N ALA A 212 -45.65 -4.04 16.75
CA ALA A 212 -47.03 -3.91 16.30
C ALA A 212 -48.01 -4.19 17.44
N GLU A 213 -47.74 -5.20 18.28
CA GLU A 213 -48.55 -5.49 19.46
C GLU A 213 -48.45 -4.38 20.52
N ALA A 214 -47.26 -3.88 20.82
CA ALA A 214 -47.08 -2.77 21.75
C ALA A 214 -47.84 -1.51 21.28
N LEU A 215 -47.73 -1.15 19.99
CA LEU A 215 -48.43 -0.01 19.41
C LEU A 215 -49.94 -0.23 19.29
N ARG A 216 -50.41 -1.48 19.19
CA ARG A 216 -51.86 -1.79 19.27
C ARG A 216 -52.41 -1.45 20.66
N LEU A 217 -51.64 -1.69 21.72
CA LEU A 217 -52.04 -1.46 23.12
C LEU A 217 -51.89 0.01 23.55
N LYS A 218 -50.80 0.67 23.16
CA LYS A 218 -50.54 2.10 23.43
C LYS A 218 -49.99 2.82 22.19
N PRO A 219 -50.84 3.18 21.20
CA PRO A 219 -50.40 3.87 19.98
C PRO A 219 -49.69 5.21 20.22
N TRP A 220 -49.93 5.85 21.36
CA TRP A 220 -49.35 7.14 21.75
C TRP A 220 -48.00 7.01 22.47
N SER A 221 -47.46 5.80 22.66
CA SER A 221 -46.13 5.63 23.24
C SER A 221 -45.06 6.09 22.27
N GLN A 222 -44.41 7.22 22.59
CA GLN A 222 -43.33 7.77 21.76
C GLN A 222 -42.15 6.78 21.64
N ASP A 223 -41.85 6.04 22.71
CA ASP A 223 -40.78 5.04 22.71
C ASP A 223 -41.10 3.88 21.76
N ALA A 224 -42.36 3.43 21.73
CA ALA A 224 -42.79 2.39 20.81
C ALA A 224 -42.77 2.86 19.35
N GLN A 225 -43.17 4.12 19.08
CA GLN A 225 -43.08 4.72 17.75
C GLN A 225 -41.62 4.87 17.27
N ASN A 226 -40.73 5.32 18.16
CA ASN A 226 -39.31 5.45 17.86
C ASN A 226 -38.67 4.08 17.56
N LEU A 227 -39.00 3.05 18.36
CA LEU A 227 -38.53 1.69 18.14
C LEU A 227 -39.10 1.10 16.84
N GLN A 228 -40.35 1.37 16.49
CA GLN A 228 -40.92 0.97 15.20
C GLN A 228 -40.13 1.53 14.02
N GLN A 229 -39.84 2.83 14.04
CA GLN A 229 -39.04 3.47 12.97
C GLN A 229 -37.63 2.87 12.86
N ALA A 230 -37.03 2.49 13.99
CA ALA A 230 -35.74 1.80 14.01
C ALA A 230 -35.83 0.39 13.41
N ILE A 231 -36.88 -0.37 13.75
CA ILE A 231 -37.14 -1.71 13.21
C ILE A 231 -37.40 -1.67 11.71
N GLU A 232 -38.14 -0.68 11.20
CA GLU A 232 -38.44 -0.53 9.77
C GLU A 232 -37.19 -0.25 8.92
N ARG A 233 -36.13 0.30 9.51
CA ARG A 233 -34.83 0.52 8.86
C ARG A 233 -33.93 -0.73 8.88
N LEU A 234 -34.31 -1.77 9.62
CA LEU A 234 -33.49 -2.96 9.80
C LEU A 234 -33.38 -3.82 8.52
N PRO A 235 -34.44 -4.09 7.73
CA PRO A 235 -34.32 -4.91 6.51
C PRO A 235 -33.29 -4.43 5.48
N PRO A 236 -33.28 -3.15 5.06
CA PRO A 236 -32.26 -2.68 4.10
C PRO A 236 -30.84 -2.76 4.68
N LEU A 237 -30.68 -2.53 5.99
CA LEU A 237 -29.41 -2.68 6.68
C LEU A 237 -28.92 -4.14 6.69
N LEU A 238 -29.81 -5.09 7.00
CA LEU A 238 -29.46 -6.52 6.99
C LEU A 238 -29.12 -7.01 5.57
N ALA A 239 -29.81 -6.51 4.55
CA ALA A 239 -29.47 -6.80 3.15
C ALA A 239 -28.06 -6.32 2.79
N LEU A 240 -27.65 -5.13 3.23
CA LEU A 240 -26.28 -4.63 3.03
C LEU A 240 -25.23 -5.49 3.76
N ILE A 241 -25.53 -5.92 4.99
CA ILE A 241 -24.63 -6.81 5.76
C ILE A 241 -24.49 -8.17 5.07
N GLU A 242 -25.59 -8.72 4.54
CA GLU A 242 -25.58 -9.96 3.76
C GLU A 242 -24.77 -9.81 2.46
N GLN A 243 -24.98 -8.72 1.72
CA GLN A 243 -24.20 -8.42 0.51
C GLN A 243 -22.71 -8.27 0.81
N ALA A 244 -22.33 -7.63 1.92
CA ALA A 244 -20.94 -7.58 2.36
C ALA A 244 -20.37 -8.98 2.67
N ALA A 245 -21.16 -9.87 3.27
CA ALA A 245 -20.76 -11.25 3.55
C ALA A 245 -20.65 -12.11 2.27
N ILE A 246 -21.50 -11.87 1.28
CA ILE A 246 -21.41 -12.49 -0.05
C ILE A 246 -20.13 -12.00 -0.74
N ALA A 247 -19.89 -10.70 -0.80
CA ALA A 247 -18.69 -10.12 -1.41
C ALA A 247 -17.39 -10.63 -0.75
N ARG A 248 -17.39 -10.78 0.58
CA ARG A 248 -16.32 -11.45 1.33
C ARG A 248 -16.11 -12.88 0.86
N THR A 249 -17.21 -13.62 0.72
CA THR A 249 -17.18 -14.99 0.22
C THR A 249 -16.72 -14.99 -1.23
N GLU A 250 -16.94 -13.97 -2.04
CA GLU A 250 -16.40 -13.92 -3.41
C GLU A 250 -14.95 -13.42 -3.46
N ASN A 251 -14.37 -13.03 -2.31
CA ASN A 251 -13.07 -12.35 -2.22
C ASN A 251 -13.03 -11.04 -3.04
N ASN A 252 -14.20 -10.38 -3.14
CA ASN A 252 -14.38 -9.07 -3.76
C ASN A 252 -14.32 -7.99 -2.68
N LEU A 253 -13.11 -7.53 -2.38
CA LEU A 253 -12.84 -6.61 -1.28
C LEU A 253 -13.48 -5.23 -1.51
N GLU A 254 -13.51 -4.78 -2.76
CA GLU A 254 -14.09 -3.49 -3.15
C GLU A 254 -15.61 -3.48 -2.94
N ALA A 255 -16.30 -4.55 -3.34
CA ALA A 255 -17.72 -4.70 -3.05
C ALA A 255 -17.99 -4.84 -1.55
N GLU A 256 -17.19 -5.64 -0.82
CA GLU A 256 -17.31 -5.76 0.63
C GLU A 256 -17.17 -4.40 1.33
N GLN A 257 -16.14 -3.61 0.97
CA GLN A 257 -15.94 -2.26 1.49
C GLN A 257 -17.16 -1.36 1.22
N SER A 258 -17.68 -1.38 -0.01
CA SER A 258 -18.83 -0.55 -0.41
C SER A 258 -20.07 -0.86 0.42
N HIS A 259 -20.42 -2.15 0.56
CA HIS A 259 -21.59 -2.56 1.33
C HIS A 259 -21.42 -2.29 2.83
N LEU A 260 -20.21 -2.47 3.38
CA LEU A 260 -19.92 -2.12 4.78
C LEU A 260 -20.06 -0.62 5.04
N ARG A 261 -19.59 0.24 4.14
CA ARG A 261 -19.74 1.70 4.27
C ARG A 261 -21.21 2.12 4.26
N GLN A 262 -22.00 1.58 3.32
CA GLN A 262 -23.44 1.84 3.26
C GLN A 262 -24.17 1.35 4.52
N ALA A 263 -23.79 0.18 5.04
CA ALA A 263 -24.36 -0.34 6.29
C ALA A 263 -24.02 0.54 7.51
N LEU A 264 -22.79 1.06 7.58
CA LEU A 264 -22.34 1.97 8.64
C LEU A 264 -22.92 3.38 8.51
N GLU A 265 -23.26 3.83 7.29
CA GLU A 265 -24.02 5.06 7.08
C GLU A 265 -25.46 4.93 7.62
N ALA A 266 -26.07 3.77 7.44
CA ALA A 266 -27.39 3.46 7.99
C ALA A 266 -27.39 3.30 9.52
N ASP A 267 -26.34 2.69 10.09
CA ASP A 267 -26.19 2.51 11.54
C ASP A 267 -24.70 2.54 11.96
N PRO A 268 -24.19 3.72 12.40
CA PRO A 268 -22.79 3.87 12.82
C PRO A 268 -22.43 3.14 14.12
N SER A 269 -23.43 2.67 14.89
CA SER A 269 -23.18 2.06 16.21
C SER A 269 -22.64 0.62 16.13
N ARG A 270 -22.58 0.03 14.92
CA ARG A 270 -22.18 -1.35 14.68
C ARG A 270 -20.65 -1.54 14.66
N SER A 271 -20.05 -1.61 15.83
CA SER A 271 -18.59 -1.79 16.01
C SER A 271 -17.99 -2.94 15.19
N GLY A 272 -18.67 -4.09 15.10
CA GLY A 272 -18.21 -5.24 14.32
C GLY A 272 -18.12 -4.98 12.80
N LEU A 273 -18.94 -4.07 12.26
CA LEU A 273 -18.83 -3.65 10.86
C LEU A 273 -17.68 -2.65 10.68
N THR A 274 -17.44 -1.77 11.66
CA THR A 274 -16.31 -0.83 11.66
C THR A 274 -14.96 -1.56 11.66
N GLU A 275 -14.75 -2.49 12.59
CA GLU A 275 -13.52 -3.31 12.66
C GLU A 275 -13.29 -4.10 11.35
N ARG A 276 -14.39 -4.58 10.77
CA ARG A 276 -14.33 -5.30 9.49
C ARG A 276 -13.95 -4.36 8.35
N LEU A 277 -14.54 -3.17 8.27
CA LEU A 277 -14.23 -2.19 7.24
C LEU A 277 -12.75 -1.80 7.29
N GLU A 278 -12.21 -1.53 8.48
CA GLU A 278 -10.77 -1.25 8.67
C GLU A 278 -9.89 -2.40 8.18
N THR A 279 -10.30 -3.64 8.47
CA THR A 279 -9.59 -4.84 8.00
C THR A 279 -9.58 -4.93 6.48
N VAL A 280 -10.74 -4.76 5.84
CA VAL A 280 -10.89 -4.82 4.37
C VAL A 280 -10.11 -3.68 3.71
N GLU A 281 -10.16 -2.47 4.26
CA GLU A 281 -9.38 -1.32 3.78
C GLU A 281 -7.87 -1.56 3.83
N ARG A 282 -7.39 -2.19 4.90
CA ARG A 282 -5.99 -2.62 4.99
C ARG A 282 -5.66 -3.69 3.95
N GLU A 283 -6.51 -4.69 3.75
CA GLU A 283 -6.30 -5.74 2.75
C GLU A 283 -6.25 -5.16 1.32
N ILE A 284 -7.13 -4.22 0.98
CA ILE A 284 -7.11 -3.51 -0.32
C ILE A 284 -5.77 -2.79 -0.50
N ARG A 285 -5.30 -2.05 0.51
CA ARG A 285 -4.00 -1.36 0.46
C ARG A 285 -2.83 -2.33 0.30
N GLU A 286 -2.80 -3.43 1.04
CA GLU A 286 -1.76 -4.47 0.91
C GLU A 286 -1.74 -5.09 -0.50
N ARG A 287 -2.91 -5.35 -1.08
CA ARG A 287 -3.03 -5.88 -2.46
C ARG A 287 -2.57 -4.88 -3.50
N ALA A 288 -2.95 -3.61 -3.37
CA ALA A 288 -2.49 -2.54 -4.24
C ALA A 288 -0.96 -2.35 -4.17
N PHE A 289 -0.40 -2.31 -2.96
CA PHE A 289 1.03 -2.23 -2.74
C PHE A 289 1.77 -3.40 -3.40
N SER A 290 1.33 -4.63 -3.13
CA SER A 290 1.94 -5.84 -3.69
C SER A 290 1.93 -5.82 -5.22
N LYS A 291 0.83 -5.39 -5.83
CA LYS A 291 0.72 -5.24 -7.30
C LYS A 291 1.72 -4.21 -7.85
N HIS A 292 1.92 -3.09 -7.18
CA HIS A 292 2.92 -2.10 -7.59
C HIS A 292 4.35 -2.66 -7.48
N ILE A 293 4.67 -3.40 -6.41
CA ILE A 293 5.96 -4.06 -6.28
C ILE A 293 6.18 -5.07 -7.41
N GLU A 294 5.22 -5.95 -7.67
CA GLU A 294 5.30 -6.95 -8.75
C GLU A 294 5.48 -6.28 -10.12
N THR A 295 4.69 -5.24 -10.41
CA THR A 295 4.79 -4.48 -11.66
C THR A 295 6.16 -3.84 -11.81
N GLY A 296 6.70 -3.25 -10.74
CA GLY A 296 8.02 -2.64 -10.72
C GLY A 296 9.14 -3.66 -10.94
N MET A 297 9.08 -4.81 -10.28
CA MET A 297 10.07 -5.87 -10.46
C MET A 297 10.02 -6.44 -11.88
N ASN A 298 8.82 -6.61 -12.45
CA ASN A 298 8.67 -7.01 -13.85
C ASN A 298 9.23 -5.95 -14.82
N ALA A 299 9.11 -4.67 -14.50
CA ALA A 299 9.73 -3.60 -15.29
C ALA A 299 11.27 -3.65 -15.23
N ILE A 300 11.85 -3.95 -14.07
CA ILE A 300 13.30 -4.21 -13.94
C ILE A 300 13.73 -5.35 -14.87
N SER A 301 13.02 -6.48 -14.87
CA SER A 301 13.31 -7.63 -15.74
C SER A 301 13.23 -7.28 -17.24
N ARG A 302 12.35 -6.35 -17.62
CA ARG A 302 12.24 -5.83 -19.00
C ARG A 302 13.21 -4.69 -19.31
N ARG A 303 14.08 -4.32 -18.35
CA ARG A 303 15.00 -3.17 -18.42
C ARG A 303 14.29 -1.81 -18.63
N ASP A 304 13.02 -1.72 -18.24
CA ASP A 304 12.23 -0.49 -18.31
C ASP A 304 12.37 0.31 -17.01
N LEU A 305 13.38 1.17 -16.97
CA LEU A 305 13.71 1.96 -15.80
C LEU A 305 12.62 2.97 -15.43
N SER A 306 11.92 3.55 -16.42
CA SER A 306 10.86 4.53 -16.17
C SER A 306 9.69 3.87 -15.46
N ALA A 307 9.19 2.76 -16.01
CA ALA A 307 8.07 2.03 -15.41
C ALA A 307 8.40 1.47 -14.01
N ALA A 308 9.67 1.10 -13.77
CA ALA A 308 10.12 0.68 -12.44
C ALA A 308 10.04 1.81 -11.42
N TYR A 309 10.50 3.02 -11.76
CA TYR A 309 10.40 4.19 -10.87
C TYR A 309 8.96 4.65 -10.65
N ASP A 310 8.12 4.61 -11.67
CA ASP A 310 6.69 4.93 -11.53
C ASP A 310 6.00 3.94 -10.59
N SER A 311 6.28 2.65 -10.74
CA SER A 311 5.76 1.60 -9.86
C SER A 311 6.25 1.79 -8.41
N LEU A 312 7.51 2.14 -8.21
CA LEU A 312 8.07 2.45 -6.89
C LEU A 312 7.39 3.67 -6.26
N LYS A 313 7.15 4.74 -7.03
CA LYS A 313 6.44 5.94 -6.58
C LYS A 313 5.03 5.58 -6.11
N ASN A 314 4.31 4.79 -6.90
CA ASN A 314 2.96 4.35 -6.56
C ASN A 314 2.94 3.43 -5.33
N ALA A 315 3.89 2.50 -5.20
CA ALA A 315 4.04 1.68 -4.00
C ALA A 315 4.28 2.53 -2.74
N ARG A 316 5.16 3.53 -2.81
CA ARG A 316 5.45 4.46 -1.70
C ARG A 316 4.27 5.38 -1.34
N ALA A 317 3.38 5.66 -2.30
CA ALA A 317 2.14 6.38 -2.03
C ALA A 317 1.15 5.56 -1.20
N VAL A 318 1.18 4.22 -1.31
CA VAL A 318 0.36 3.32 -0.49
C VAL A 318 1.00 3.11 0.89
N PHE A 319 2.27 2.70 0.92
CA PHE A 319 3.04 2.55 2.14
C PHE A 319 4.43 3.18 1.97
N LYS A 320 4.71 4.21 2.77
CA LYS A 320 5.93 5.01 2.66
C LYS A 320 7.20 4.17 2.86
N ASP A 321 7.24 3.40 3.95
CA ASP A 321 8.46 2.75 4.43
C ASP A 321 8.25 1.23 4.58
N ARG A 322 8.44 0.49 3.48
CA ARG A 322 8.37 -0.98 3.45
C ARG A 322 9.64 -1.59 2.83
N PRO A 323 10.11 -2.76 3.31
CA PRO A 323 11.31 -3.42 2.79
C PRO A 323 11.23 -3.72 1.28
N GLU A 324 10.06 -4.10 0.77
CA GLU A 324 9.84 -4.46 -0.62
C GLU A 324 10.03 -3.26 -1.55
N ALA A 325 9.55 -2.08 -1.16
CA ALA A 325 9.78 -0.83 -1.89
C ALA A 325 11.27 -0.42 -1.84
N SER A 326 11.95 -0.67 -0.72
CA SER A 326 13.40 -0.42 -0.61
C SER A 326 14.21 -1.35 -1.51
N LEU A 327 13.81 -2.62 -1.60
CA LEU A 327 14.40 -3.58 -2.54
C LEU A 327 14.19 -3.15 -3.99
N LEU A 328 12.96 -2.81 -4.39
CA LEU A 328 12.67 -2.31 -5.73
C LEU A 328 13.48 -1.05 -6.05
N SER A 329 13.62 -0.12 -5.09
CA SER A 329 14.47 1.06 -5.24
C SER A 329 15.94 0.71 -5.50
N LYS A 330 16.48 -0.28 -4.79
CA LYS A 330 17.86 -0.74 -4.97
C LYS A 330 18.05 -1.41 -6.34
N GLN A 331 17.09 -2.23 -6.77
CA GLN A 331 17.10 -2.88 -8.08
C GLN A 331 17.02 -1.85 -9.22
N ALA A 332 16.13 -0.86 -9.11
CA ALA A 332 16.02 0.24 -10.06
C ALA A 332 17.31 1.07 -10.15
N ALA A 333 17.94 1.39 -9.02
CA ALA A 333 19.22 2.08 -9.00
C ALA A 333 20.35 1.24 -9.65
N GLY A 334 20.34 -0.08 -9.42
CA GLY A 334 21.25 -1.01 -10.08
C GLY A 334 21.11 -1.01 -11.60
N LEU A 335 19.88 -1.18 -12.09
CA LEU A 335 19.58 -1.12 -13.52
C LEU A 335 19.93 0.25 -14.14
N ALA A 336 19.65 1.35 -13.44
CA ALA A 336 20.03 2.69 -13.91
C ALA A 336 21.54 2.82 -14.11
N ARG A 337 22.32 2.27 -13.18
CA ARG A 337 23.79 2.26 -13.27
C ARG A 337 24.26 1.44 -14.47
N GLU A 338 23.65 0.28 -14.69
CA GLU A 338 23.96 -0.64 -15.79
C GLU A 338 23.67 -0.02 -17.16
N LEU A 339 22.46 0.53 -17.35
CA LEU A 339 22.07 1.18 -18.61
C LEU A 339 22.98 2.37 -18.94
N LYS A 340 23.37 3.15 -17.93
CA LYS A 340 24.28 4.28 -18.10
C LYS A 340 25.69 3.80 -18.49
N PHE A 341 26.16 2.71 -17.91
CA PHE A 341 27.43 2.10 -18.30
C PHE A 341 27.41 1.61 -19.74
N GLU A 342 26.35 0.91 -20.15
CA GLU A 342 26.19 0.43 -21.53
C GLU A 342 26.18 1.58 -22.54
N ASP A 343 25.49 2.67 -22.23
CA ASP A 343 25.49 3.89 -23.05
C ASP A 343 26.90 4.49 -23.20
N PHE A 344 27.66 4.60 -22.10
CA PHE A 344 29.04 5.08 -22.15
C PHE A 344 29.95 4.17 -22.97
N ILE A 345 29.88 2.85 -22.79
CA ILE A 345 30.68 1.90 -23.58
C ILE A 345 30.32 1.99 -25.06
N SER A 346 29.03 2.02 -25.38
CA SER A 346 28.57 2.14 -26.77
C SER A 346 29.12 3.41 -27.43
N LYS A 347 28.97 4.56 -26.78
CA LYS A 347 29.51 5.84 -27.27
C LYS A 347 31.03 5.84 -27.36
N ALA A 348 31.73 5.23 -26.39
CA ALA A 348 33.19 5.14 -26.38
C ALA A 348 33.70 4.32 -27.58
N ARG A 349 33.04 3.19 -27.88
CA ARG A 349 33.33 2.38 -29.08
C ARG A 349 33.12 3.17 -30.36
N THR A 350 32.00 3.90 -30.48
CA THR A 350 31.74 4.76 -31.64
C THR A 350 32.83 5.82 -31.81
N ALA A 351 33.17 6.55 -30.74
CA ALA A 351 34.22 7.56 -30.76
C ALA A 351 35.58 6.96 -31.15
N SER A 352 35.95 5.81 -30.58
CA SER A 352 37.19 5.09 -30.91
C SER A 352 37.24 4.69 -32.39
N SER A 353 36.12 4.18 -32.92
CA SER A 353 36.02 3.77 -34.33
C SER A 353 36.07 4.95 -35.31
N SER A 354 35.71 6.15 -34.85
CA SER A 354 35.82 7.40 -35.59
C SER A 354 37.16 8.11 -35.33
N ASP A 355 38.11 7.44 -34.67
CA ASP A 355 39.44 7.96 -34.33
C ASP A 355 39.43 9.18 -33.39
N ASP A 356 38.29 9.45 -32.71
CA ASP A 356 38.17 10.48 -31.67
C ASP A 356 38.54 9.91 -30.30
N TRP A 357 39.85 9.70 -30.11
CA TRP A 357 40.39 9.09 -28.90
C TRP A 357 40.26 9.95 -27.65
N ARG A 358 40.16 11.27 -27.80
CA ARG A 358 39.97 12.16 -26.65
C ARG A 358 38.56 12.01 -26.08
N SER A 359 37.53 11.98 -26.92
CA SER A 359 36.16 11.69 -26.47
C SER A 359 36.03 10.25 -25.97
N ALA A 360 36.61 9.28 -26.68
CA ALA A 360 36.60 7.87 -26.26
C ALA A 360 37.20 7.67 -24.87
N GLY A 361 38.36 8.27 -24.58
CA GLY A 361 39.00 8.20 -23.27
C GLY A 361 38.12 8.78 -22.16
N GLY A 362 37.45 9.91 -22.41
CA GLY A 362 36.50 10.48 -21.46
C GLY A 362 35.30 9.58 -21.16
N LEU A 363 34.78 8.88 -22.16
CA LEU A 363 33.64 7.96 -22.02
C LEU A 363 34.04 6.65 -21.34
N TYR A 364 35.18 6.05 -21.71
CA TYR A 364 35.70 4.87 -21.03
C TYR A 364 36.03 5.14 -19.56
N ARG A 365 36.58 6.32 -19.22
CA ARG A 365 36.78 6.71 -17.83
C ARG A 365 35.47 6.73 -17.04
N GLN A 366 34.44 7.38 -17.58
CA GLN A 366 33.12 7.42 -16.94
C GLN A 366 32.50 6.03 -16.78
N ALA A 367 32.71 5.14 -17.76
CA ALA A 367 32.29 3.74 -17.65
C ALA A 367 33.06 2.99 -16.54
N ALA A 368 34.38 3.20 -16.45
CA ALA A 368 35.23 2.60 -15.42
C ALA A 368 34.90 3.12 -14.01
N ASP A 369 34.49 4.39 -13.87
CA ASP A 369 34.02 4.94 -12.59
C ASP A 369 32.72 4.25 -12.10
N LEU A 370 31.87 3.81 -13.04
CA LEU A 370 30.65 3.05 -12.71
C LEU A 370 30.98 1.60 -12.35
N TYR A 371 31.86 0.94 -13.11
CA TYR A 371 32.27 -0.44 -12.92
C TYR A 371 33.80 -0.59 -13.04
N PRO A 372 34.54 -0.40 -11.93
CA PRO A 372 36.01 -0.39 -11.95
C PRO A 372 36.64 -1.71 -12.40
N ASP A 373 36.00 -2.83 -12.08
CA ASP A 373 36.47 -4.18 -12.44
C ASP A 373 36.14 -4.55 -13.89
N ASN A 374 35.46 -3.68 -14.65
CA ASN A 374 35.15 -3.94 -16.05
C ASN A 374 36.42 -3.77 -16.92
N GLN A 375 36.86 -4.88 -17.50
CA GLN A 375 38.09 -4.93 -18.30
C GLN A 375 38.01 -4.06 -19.55
N GLU A 376 36.87 -4.01 -20.23
CA GLU A 376 36.72 -3.20 -21.43
C GLU A 376 36.84 -1.70 -21.12
N ALA A 377 36.17 -1.23 -20.08
CA ALA A 377 36.24 0.17 -19.67
C ALA A 377 37.67 0.58 -19.29
N SER A 378 38.34 -0.24 -18.47
CA SER A 378 39.70 0.05 -17.98
C SER A 378 40.75 -0.03 -19.10
N THR A 379 40.70 -1.05 -19.96
CA THR A 379 41.63 -1.20 -21.09
C THR A 379 41.37 -0.16 -22.19
N GLY A 380 40.11 0.14 -22.50
CA GLY A 380 39.73 1.19 -23.44
C GLY A 380 40.20 2.57 -22.99
N TYR A 381 40.07 2.87 -21.69
CA TYR A 381 40.60 4.11 -21.12
C TYR A 381 42.13 4.19 -21.22
N ALA A 382 42.84 3.12 -20.88
CA ALA A 382 44.30 3.07 -20.97
C ALA A 382 44.79 3.23 -22.42
N LEU A 383 44.14 2.56 -23.37
CA LEU A 383 44.44 2.66 -24.80
C LEU A 383 44.24 4.09 -25.31
N ALA A 384 43.07 4.68 -25.05
CA ALA A 384 42.75 6.04 -25.47
C ALA A 384 43.73 7.06 -24.87
N THR A 385 44.08 6.91 -23.58
CA THR A 385 45.05 7.79 -22.91
C THR A 385 46.43 7.70 -23.55
N ASN A 386 46.87 6.49 -23.92
CA ASN A 386 48.15 6.29 -24.59
C ASN A 386 48.17 6.93 -25.98
N ILE A 387 47.11 6.69 -26.78
CA ILE A 387 46.98 7.26 -28.13
C ILE A 387 46.98 8.79 -28.07
N VAL A 388 46.16 9.40 -27.20
CA VAL A 388 46.11 10.87 -27.06
C VAL A 388 47.47 11.44 -26.64
N SER A 389 48.16 10.81 -25.69
CA SER A 389 49.49 11.25 -25.25
C SER A 389 50.54 11.18 -26.39
N LEU A 390 50.53 10.12 -27.19
CA LEU A 390 51.44 9.99 -28.32
C LEU A 390 51.08 10.97 -29.44
N ASP A 391 49.79 11.14 -29.72
CA ASP A 391 49.27 12.09 -30.72
C ASP A 391 49.74 13.52 -30.41
N GLU A 392 49.57 13.97 -29.17
CA GLU A 392 50.01 15.30 -28.71
C GLU A 392 51.52 15.49 -28.87
N LYS A 393 52.33 14.47 -28.54
CA LYS A 393 53.79 14.52 -28.69
C LYS A 393 54.22 14.58 -30.16
N LEU A 394 53.63 13.76 -31.03
CA LEU A 394 53.92 13.78 -32.47
C LEU A 394 53.51 15.11 -33.09
N SER A 395 52.31 15.62 -32.76
CA SER A 395 51.84 16.91 -33.22
C SER A 395 52.75 18.08 -32.79
N ALA A 396 53.30 18.05 -31.57
CA ALA A 396 54.27 19.06 -31.13
C ALA A 396 55.56 19.05 -31.97
N HIS A 397 56.03 17.87 -32.40
CA HIS A 397 57.21 17.75 -33.26
C HIS A 397 56.91 18.11 -34.73
N LEU A 398 55.73 17.76 -35.25
CA LEU A 398 55.27 18.20 -36.56
C LEU A 398 55.11 19.72 -36.65
N GLY A 399 54.76 20.38 -35.54
CA GLY A 399 54.75 21.85 -35.46
C GLY A 399 56.14 22.51 -35.44
N THR A 400 57.22 21.75 -35.20
CA THR A 400 58.60 22.27 -35.13
C THR A 400 59.63 21.37 -35.83
N PRO A 401 59.44 21.05 -37.12
CA PRO A 401 60.23 20.04 -37.83
C PRO A 401 61.72 20.39 -37.92
N GLN A 402 62.08 21.67 -37.91
CA GLN A 402 63.46 22.15 -37.91
C GLN A 402 64.31 21.61 -36.75
N ARG A 403 63.68 21.25 -35.61
CA ARG A 403 64.39 20.67 -34.47
C ARG A 403 64.95 19.27 -34.75
N LEU A 404 64.43 18.58 -35.78
CA LEU A 404 64.91 17.26 -36.22
C LEU A 404 66.34 17.30 -36.77
N ALA A 405 66.88 18.48 -37.09
CA ALA A 405 68.31 18.64 -37.41
C ALA A 405 69.23 18.22 -36.24
N SER A 406 68.76 18.34 -34.99
CA SER A 406 69.50 17.88 -33.82
C SER A 406 69.45 16.36 -33.72
N SER A 407 70.62 15.73 -33.59
CA SER A 407 70.73 14.26 -33.46
C SER A 407 69.94 13.71 -32.26
N ASN A 408 69.91 14.43 -31.15
CA ASN A 408 69.21 14.01 -29.93
C ASN A 408 67.70 14.08 -30.11
N VAL A 409 67.20 15.14 -30.74
CA VAL A 409 65.76 15.28 -31.04
C VAL A 409 65.35 14.22 -32.07
N ALA A 410 66.15 14.01 -33.12
CA ALA A 410 65.87 12.97 -34.12
C ALA A 410 65.84 11.56 -33.51
N ALA A 411 66.72 11.26 -32.54
CA ALA A 411 66.71 9.99 -31.81
C ALA A 411 65.44 9.82 -30.97
N LEU A 412 65.03 10.86 -30.23
CA LEU A 412 63.81 10.87 -29.43
C LEU A 412 62.56 10.70 -30.30
N VAL A 413 62.45 11.42 -31.40
CA VAL A 413 61.29 11.34 -32.31
C VAL A 413 61.23 9.97 -32.99
N ARG A 414 62.38 9.38 -33.36
CA ARG A 414 62.43 8.01 -33.90
C ARG A 414 61.92 6.98 -32.88
N ASP A 415 62.19 7.19 -31.59
CA ASP A 415 61.63 6.34 -30.53
C ASP A 415 60.11 6.54 -30.38
N LEU A 416 59.63 7.78 -30.41
CA LEU A 416 58.18 8.07 -30.38
C LEU A 416 57.45 7.42 -31.56
N VAL A 417 57.99 7.50 -32.77
CA VAL A 417 57.41 6.86 -33.97
C VAL A 417 57.30 5.34 -33.74
N ARG A 418 58.35 4.67 -33.25
CA ARG A 418 58.30 3.23 -32.93
C ARG A 418 57.25 2.88 -31.87
N GLN A 419 57.05 3.74 -30.87
CA GLN A 419 56.03 3.52 -29.85
C GLN A 419 54.60 3.54 -30.43
N THR A 420 54.38 4.13 -31.62
CA THR A 420 53.08 4.12 -32.29
C THR A 420 52.76 2.83 -33.05
N ASP A 421 53.78 2.03 -33.42
CA ASP A 421 53.62 0.82 -34.22
C ASP A 421 52.51 -0.13 -33.69
N PRO A 422 52.47 -0.49 -32.38
CA PRO A 422 51.41 -1.36 -31.87
C PRO A 422 50.01 -0.69 -31.86
N LEU A 423 49.94 0.63 -32.00
CA LEU A 423 48.70 1.40 -31.95
C LEU A 423 48.20 1.83 -33.35
N ALA A 424 49.01 1.67 -34.38
CA ALA A 424 48.72 2.11 -35.74
C ALA A 424 47.46 1.46 -36.34
N ALA A 425 47.12 0.24 -35.90
CA ALA A 425 45.89 -0.44 -36.30
C ALA A 425 44.63 0.14 -35.62
N HIS A 426 44.80 0.75 -34.44
CA HIS A 426 43.72 1.36 -33.69
C HIS A 426 43.46 2.79 -34.14
N SER A 427 44.52 3.57 -34.40
CA SER A 427 44.40 4.98 -34.75
C SER A 427 45.04 5.32 -36.11
N PRO A 428 44.22 5.49 -37.17
CA PRO A 428 44.68 5.98 -38.46
C PRO A 428 45.40 7.32 -38.39
N SER A 429 44.87 8.31 -37.67
CA SER A 429 45.50 9.64 -37.55
C SER A 429 46.85 9.59 -36.84
N LEU A 430 46.99 8.76 -35.80
CA LEU A 430 48.27 8.56 -35.13
C LEU A 430 49.30 7.94 -36.08
N ARG A 431 48.90 6.91 -36.82
CA ARG A 431 49.74 6.26 -37.83
C ARG A 431 50.18 7.25 -38.90
N ASP A 432 49.26 8.07 -39.39
CA ASP A 432 49.54 9.02 -40.48
C ASP A 432 50.53 10.10 -40.00
N LYS A 433 50.39 10.62 -38.78
CA LYS A 433 51.36 11.54 -38.14
C LYS A 433 52.72 10.87 -37.90
N ALA A 434 52.74 9.61 -37.48
CA ALA A 434 53.98 8.86 -37.29
C ALA A 434 54.72 8.65 -38.62
N HIS A 435 53.98 8.37 -39.69
CA HIS A 435 54.53 8.26 -41.03
C HIS A 435 55.10 9.60 -41.52
N GLU A 436 54.37 10.70 -41.35
CA GLU A 436 54.85 12.05 -41.71
C GLU A 436 56.16 12.40 -41.00
N LEU A 437 56.26 12.12 -39.70
CA LEU A 437 57.51 12.32 -38.95
C LEU A 437 58.64 11.39 -39.39
N SER A 438 58.33 10.16 -39.80
CA SER A 438 59.34 9.24 -40.35
C SER A 438 59.94 9.79 -41.65
N VAL A 439 59.11 10.32 -42.55
CA VAL A 439 59.56 10.96 -43.80
C VAL A 439 60.42 12.20 -43.49
N LEU A 440 60.01 13.03 -42.54
CA LEU A 440 60.80 14.19 -42.12
C LEU A 440 62.14 13.78 -41.50
N LEU A 441 62.16 12.75 -40.65
CA LEU A 441 63.40 12.22 -40.07
C LEU A 441 64.41 11.78 -41.13
N GLU A 442 63.94 11.14 -42.20
CA GLU A 442 64.77 10.77 -43.35
C GLU A 442 65.27 12.00 -44.09
N ALA A 443 64.40 12.96 -44.37
CA ALA A 443 64.75 14.21 -45.06
C ALA A 443 65.83 15.02 -44.31
N TYR A 444 65.76 15.09 -42.98
CA TYR A 444 66.77 15.75 -42.14
C TYR A 444 68.07 14.93 -41.95
N ALA A 445 68.06 13.63 -42.29
CA ALA A 445 69.25 12.78 -42.18
C ALA A 445 70.17 12.88 -43.41
N VAL A 446 69.60 13.16 -44.59
CA VAL A 446 70.32 13.27 -45.86
C VAL A 446 71.17 14.55 -45.89
N LYS A 447 72.48 14.42 -46.15
CA LYS A 447 73.37 15.59 -46.29
C LYS A 447 73.11 16.30 -47.62
N ILE A 448 73.10 17.62 -47.58
CA ILE A 448 72.98 18.53 -48.71
C ILE A 448 74.37 19.01 -49.11
N GLN A 449 74.59 19.08 -50.41
CA GLN A 449 75.80 19.66 -50.97
C GLN A 449 75.72 21.18 -50.90
N VAL A 450 76.68 21.78 -50.19
CA VAL A 450 76.82 23.20 -49.96
C VAL A 450 78.10 23.68 -50.62
N ARG A 451 77.98 24.58 -51.60
CA ARG A 451 79.11 25.21 -52.27
C ARG A 451 79.60 26.38 -51.44
N VAL A 452 80.88 26.37 -51.04
CA VAL A 452 81.51 27.42 -50.24
C VAL A 452 82.45 28.21 -51.15
N LEU A 453 82.16 29.50 -51.31
CA LEU A 453 82.95 30.43 -52.12
C LEU A 453 83.76 31.38 -51.22
N SER A 454 85.03 31.62 -51.57
CA SER A 454 85.91 32.52 -50.82
C SER A 454 87.09 33.02 -51.68
N ASP A 455 88.06 33.70 -51.06
CA ASP A 455 89.18 34.40 -51.70
C ASP A 455 90.49 33.59 -51.73
N GLY A 456 90.46 32.31 -51.35
CA GLY A 456 91.66 31.47 -51.26
C GLY A 456 92.59 31.79 -50.07
N GLU A 457 92.36 32.88 -49.33
CA GLU A 457 93.18 33.29 -48.20
C GLU A 457 92.49 33.11 -46.84
N THR A 458 91.17 33.28 -46.80
CA THR A 458 90.33 33.10 -45.62
C THR A 458 90.27 31.64 -45.22
N ASN A 459 90.62 31.32 -43.97
CA ASN A 459 90.52 29.95 -43.45
C ASN A 459 89.11 29.73 -42.87
N ILE A 460 88.36 28.81 -43.47
CA ILE A 460 86.93 28.63 -43.19
C ILE A 460 86.69 27.38 -42.34
N SER A 461 85.79 27.48 -41.37
CA SER A 461 85.26 26.35 -40.61
C SER A 461 83.75 26.46 -40.43
N VAL A 462 83.10 25.32 -40.19
CA VAL A 462 81.67 25.25 -39.85
C VAL A 462 81.59 24.80 -38.39
N ARG A 463 81.04 25.67 -37.54
CA ARG A 463 80.97 25.42 -36.09
C ARG A 463 80.21 24.12 -35.80
N GLY A 464 80.79 23.29 -34.93
CA GLY A 464 80.20 21.99 -34.56
C GLY A 464 80.29 20.89 -35.63
N VAL A 465 80.79 21.19 -36.84
CA VAL A 465 80.93 20.20 -37.92
C VAL A 465 82.39 19.91 -38.25
N GLY A 466 83.20 20.95 -38.53
CA GLY A 466 84.60 20.75 -38.92
C GLY A 466 85.20 21.89 -39.75
N ARG A 467 86.41 21.66 -40.30
CA ARG A 467 87.16 22.67 -41.07
C ARG A 467 86.95 22.48 -42.57
N VAL A 468 86.66 23.57 -43.28
CA VAL A 468 86.61 23.61 -44.75
C VAL A 468 88.00 23.90 -45.31
N GLY A 469 88.76 24.78 -44.64
CA GLY A 469 90.11 25.22 -45.04
C GLY A 469 90.09 26.49 -45.88
N LYS A 470 91.23 26.80 -46.51
CA LYS A 470 91.35 27.86 -47.51
C LYS A 470 90.93 27.32 -48.88
N THR A 471 90.07 28.05 -49.58
CA THR A 471 89.54 27.64 -50.88
C THR A 471 89.01 28.84 -51.65
N GLU A 472 88.95 28.73 -52.98
CA GLU A 472 88.17 29.67 -53.81
C GLU A 472 86.75 29.12 -54.05
N ASP A 473 86.64 27.81 -54.29
CA ASP A 473 85.38 27.10 -54.48
C ASP A 473 85.51 25.67 -53.94
N LYS A 474 84.66 25.30 -52.97
CA LYS A 474 84.63 23.95 -52.42
C LYS A 474 83.23 23.52 -52.04
N THR A 475 82.83 22.34 -52.50
CA THR A 475 81.59 21.70 -52.07
C THR A 475 81.82 20.87 -50.81
N ILE A 476 80.99 21.09 -49.79
CA ILE A 476 80.94 20.30 -48.55
C ILE A 476 79.55 19.71 -48.36
N ALA A 477 79.45 18.63 -47.59
CA ALA A 477 78.16 17.98 -47.31
C ALA A 477 77.71 18.27 -45.86
N LEU A 478 76.64 19.05 -45.70
CA LEU A 478 76.05 19.41 -44.40
C LEU A 478 74.65 18.83 -44.26
N ARG A 479 74.25 18.44 -43.05
CA ARG A 479 72.84 18.07 -42.81
C ARG A 479 71.94 19.31 -42.85
N PRO A 480 70.65 19.19 -43.19
CA PRO A 480 69.67 20.25 -43.02
C PRO A 480 69.67 20.79 -41.58
N GLY A 481 69.45 22.09 -41.42
CA GLY A 481 69.47 22.77 -40.13
C GLY A 481 70.22 24.10 -40.15
N GLN A 482 70.38 24.67 -38.96
CA GLN A 482 71.12 25.91 -38.75
C GLN A 482 72.62 25.61 -38.65
N HIS A 483 73.43 26.30 -39.44
CA HIS A 483 74.89 26.21 -39.43
C HIS A 483 75.50 27.59 -39.33
N THR A 484 76.64 27.68 -38.64
CA THR A 484 77.42 28.92 -38.58
C THR A 484 78.78 28.68 -39.22
N PHE A 485 79.03 29.38 -40.33
CA PHE A 485 80.32 29.44 -41.00
C PHE A 485 81.17 30.52 -40.34
N GLU A 486 82.43 30.19 -40.04
CA GLU A 486 83.41 31.09 -39.44
C GLU A 486 84.63 31.19 -40.36
N GLY A 487 84.93 32.42 -40.79
CA GLY A 487 86.11 32.77 -41.57
C GLY A 487 87.12 33.50 -40.69
N ILE A 488 88.38 33.07 -40.76
CA ILE A 488 89.50 33.70 -40.04
C ILE A 488 90.65 33.94 -41.01
N ARG A 489 91.15 35.18 -41.06
CA ARG A 489 92.34 35.58 -41.83
C ARG A 489 93.25 36.44 -40.95
N PRO A 490 94.56 36.12 -40.81
CA PRO A 490 95.48 36.92 -40.02
C PRO A 490 95.50 38.39 -40.48
N GLY A 491 95.36 39.33 -39.54
CA GLY A 491 95.27 40.76 -39.83
C GLY A 491 93.87 41.27 -40.20
N TYR A 492 92.84 40.43 -40.17
CA TYR A 492 91.44 40.76 -40.48
C TYR A 492 90.50 40.30 -39.36
N ARG A 493 89.35 40.97 -39.19
CA ARG A 493 88.31 40.52 -38.25
C ARG A 493 87.68 39.21 -38.73
N ALA A 494 87.31 38.35 -37.78
CA ALA A 494 86.60 37.12 -38.06
C ALA A 494 85.17 37.41 -38.56
N LYS A 495 84.71 36.62 -39.53
CA LYS A 495 83.36 36.74 -40.11
C LYS A 495 82.53 35.51 -39.75
N LEU A 496 81.31 35.74 -39.25
CA LEU A 496 80.35 34.68 -38.92
C LEU A 496 79.13 34.82 -39.83
N ILE A 497 78.76 33.74 -40.51
CA ILE A 497 77.56 33.68 -41.34
C ILE A 497 76.70 32.53 -40.86
N GLU A 498 75.51 32.87 -40.36
CA GLU A 498 74.49 31.88 -40.02
C GLU A 498 73.61 31.60 -41.24
N VAL A 499 73.42 30.31 -41.52
CA VAL A 499 72.54 29.85 -42.60
C VAL A 499 71.59 28.80 -42.08
N GLN A 500 70.35 28.84 -42.54
CA GLN A 500 69.39 27.77 -42.37
C GLN A 500 69.32 26.99 -43.69
N ILE A 501 69.67 25.71 -43.64
CA ILE A 501 69.64 24.82 -44.81
C ILE A 501 68.37 23.96 -44.73
N PRO A 502 67.33 24.18 -45.55
CA PRO A 502 66.14 23.34 -45.61
C PRO A 502 66.44 21.93 -46.15
N PRO A 503 65.70 20.89 -45.76
CA PRO A 503 65.79 19.56 -46.37
C PRO A 503 65.56 19.60 -47.88
N GLY A 504 66.28 18.76 -48.64
CA GLY A 504 66.12 18.66 -50.09
C GLY A 504 66.61 19.86 -50.91
N SER A 505 67.33 20.81 -50.31
CA SER A 505 67.86 21.96 -51.05
C SER A 505 68.89 21.53 -52.10
N GLU A 506 68.78 22.06 -53.32
CA GLU A 506 69.76 21.89 -54.39
C GLU A 506 70.54 23.19 -54.62
N GLY A 507 71.85 23.09 -54.88
CA GLY A 507 72.68 24.26 -55.24
C GLY A 507 72.91 25.29 -54.12
N PHE A 508 72.74 24.92 -52.85
CA PHE A 508 72.92 25.83 -51.72
C PHE A 508 74.36 26.39 -51.70
N THR A 509 74.50 27.71 -51.73
CA THR A 509 75.81 28.38 -51.82
C THR A 509 76.00 29.35 -50.66
N VAL A 510 77.19 29.35 -50.08
CA VAL A 510 77.60 30.27 -49.00
C VAL A 510 78.91 30.93 -49.40
N GLU A 511 78.92 32.25 -49.43
CA GLU A 511 80.13 33.04 -49.68
C GLU A 511 80.65 33.63 -48.37
N ILE A 512 81.94 33.44 -48.07
CA ILE A 512 82.57 33.95 -46.85
C ILE A 512 83.98 34.45 -47.12
N VAL A 513 84.20 35.74 -46.91
CA VAL A 513 85.50 36.42 -47.12
C VAL A 513 85.75 37.36 -45.95
N CYS A 514 86.93 37.28 -45.34
CA CYS A 514 87.39 38.24 -44.34
C CYS A 514 87.86 39.53 -45.03
N ASP A 515 86.97 40.51 -45.10
CA ASP A 515 87.11 41.77 -45.85
C ASP A 515 87.45 43.00 -44.97
N GLU A 516 87.35 42.88 -43.65
CA GLU A 516 87.64 43.98 -42.71
C GLU A 516 89.00 43.80 -42.02
N ARG A 517 89.94 44.73 -42.23
CA ARG A 517 91.28 44.71 -41.62
C ARG A 517 91.24 45.17 -40.14
N ILE A 518 92.07 44.55 -39.29
CA ILE A 518 92.22 44.91 -37.85
C ILE A 518 93.01 46.20 -37.69
#